data_AF-A0A428RDY0-F1
#
_entry.id   AF-A0A428RDY0-F1
#
_cell.length_a   1.000
_cell.length_b   1.000
_cell.length_c   1.000
_cell.angle_alpha   90.00
_cell.angle_beta   90.00
_cell.angle_gamma   90.00
#
_symmetry.space_group_name_H-M   'P 1'
#
loop_
_entity.id
_entity.type
_entity.pdbx_description
1 polymer ?
#
loop_
_entity_poly.entity_id
_entity_poly.type
_entity_poly.pdbx_seq_one_letter_code
_entity_poly.pdbx_strand_id
1 'polypeptide(L)'
;SLDNQINTFFRTYTSVTREQCDKYAASVAGEPVTPESIQGMWSYTVTAGSKRSIVQFRAPSSFLDMKLLALARDTHGTVVANCVYYGTIGQSMPLHVYVMEKLPGVPYIQVQPSPGPGRPMSPAAASRVINTVTDFARFFASSWMNLQVMETSAIGTLLTEYQQRLSLLAEALPSRFAEKLSLVGAELPLLFSSPYPLVLSHGDLCEMNILVDHLTGHITGVVDWEDARILPFGISLWGFENVL
;
A
#
# COMPACT_ATOMS: atom_id res chain seq x y z
N SER A 1 -3.15 -23.00 2.88
CA SER A 1 -1.93 -23.31 2.10
C SER A 1 -1.85 -22.33 0.94
N LEU A 2 -0.65 -22.11 0.41
CA LEU A 2 -0.41 -21.25 -0.76
C LEU A 2 -1.30 -21.64 -1.95
N ASP A 3 -1.36 -22.93 -2.29
CA ASP A 3 -2.18 -23.40 -3.42
C ASP A 3 -3.68 -23.14 -3.22
N ASN A 4 -4.19 -23.17 -1.98
CA ASN A 4 -5.60 -22.83 -1.73
C ASN A 4 -5.86 -21.34 -2.00
N GLN A 5 -4.96 -20.44 -1.61
CA GLN A 5 -5.10 -19.00 -1.88
C GLN A 5 -5.09 -18.73 -3.40
N ILE A 6 -4.12 -19.32 -4.10
CA ILE A 6 -4.00 -19.22 -5.56
C ILE A 6 -5.27 -19.77 -6.23
N ASN A 7 -5.71 -20.97 -5.86
CA ASN A 7 -6.90 -21.60 -6.44
C ASN A 7 -8.17 -20.78 -6.18
N THR A 8 -8.32 -20.18 -5.00
CA THR A 8 -9.44 -19.28 -4.71
C THR A 8 -9.42 -18.07 -5.63
N PHE A 9 -8.27 -17.41 -5.80
CA PHE A 9 -8.14 -16.27 -6.71
C PHE A 9 -8.61 -16.62 -8.13
N PHE A 10 -8.08 -17.72 -8.69
CA PHE A 10 -8.43 -18.14 -10.05
C PHE A 10 -9.89 -18.57 -10.20
N ARG A 11 -10.50 -19.16 -9.16
CA ARG A 11 -11.93 -19.52 -9.18
C ARG A 11 -12.86 -18.31 -9.08
N THR A 12 -12.44 -17.28 -8.35
CA THR A 12 -13.31 -16.14 -8.03
C THR A 12 -13.19 -15.01 -9.05
N TYR A 13 -12.00 -14.74 -9.58
CA TYR A 13 -11.73 -13.46 -10.26
C TYR A 13 -11.43 -13.58 -11.75
N THR A 14 -11.25 -14.78 -12.30
CA THR A 14 -10.90 -14.90 -13.72
C THR A 14 -11.37 -16.21 -14.36
N SER A 15 -11.42 -16.20 -15.70
CA SER A 15 -11.53 -17.40 -16.53
C SER A 15 -10.18 -17.89 -17.08
N VAL A 16 -9.11 -17.14 -16.81
CA VAL A 16 -7.73 -17.48 -17.19
C VAL A 16 -7.19 -18.54 -16.23
N THR A 17 -6.41 -19.50 -16.71
CA THR A 17 -5.79 -20.52 -15.85
C THR A 17 -4.46 -20.03 -15.28
N ARG A 18 -4.02 -20.65 -14.19
CA ARG A 18 -2.69 -20.39 -13.61
C ARG A 18 -1.58 -20.62 -14.62
N GLU A 19 -1.66 -21.69 -15.42
CA GLU A 19 -0.67 -22.02 -16.44
C GLU A 19 -0.59 -20.96 -17.54
N GLN A 20 -1.72 -20.35 -17.90
CA GLN A 20 -1.75 -19.24 -18.85
C GLN A 20 -1.08 -18.00 -18.27
N CYS A 21 -1.34 -17.66 -17.01
CA CYS A 21 -0.67 -16.56 -16.31
C CYS A 21 0.84 -16.82 -16.18
N ASP A 22 1.25 -18.01 -15.75
CA ASP A 22 2.67 -18.37 -15.58
C ASP A 22 3.44 -18.29 -16.91
N LYS A 23 2.84 -18.80 -17.99
CA LYS A 23 3.42 -18.70 -19.34
C LYS A 23 3.52 -17.25 -19.82
N TYR A 24 2.50 -16.43 -19.57
CA TYR A 24 2.52 -15.01 -19.91
C TYR A 24 3.60 -14.28 -19.11
N ALA A 25 3.66 -14.51 -17.79
CA ALA A 25 4.63 -13.91 -16.89
C ALA A 25 6.07 -14.24 -17.31
N ALA A 26 6.35 -15.51 -17.60
CA ALA A 26 7.65 -15.93 -18.09
C ALA A 26 8.01 -15.28 -19.44
N SER A 27 7.02 -15.08 -20.32
CA SER A 27 7.23 -14.41 -21.60
C SER A 27 7.55 -12.92 -21.45
N VAL A 28 6.86 -12.20 -20.57
CA VAL A 28 7.10 -10.76 -20.36
C VAL A 28 8.36 -10.49 -19.56
N ALA A 29 8.72 -11.39 -18.63
CA ALA A 29 9.93 -11.26 -17.83
C ALA A 29 11.18 -11.82 -18.53
N GLY A 30 11.01 -12.70 -19.52
CA GLY A 30 12.12 -13.37 -20.22
C GLY A 30 12.84 -14.45 -19.42
N GLU A 31 12.29 -14.85 -18.27
CA GLU A 31 12.86 -15.83 -17.34
C GLU A 31 11.75 -16.73 -16.75
N PRO A 32 12.08 -17.93 -16.23
CA PRO A 32 11.12 -18.75 -15.49
C PRO A 32 10.55 -18.02 -14.27
N VAL A 33 9.29 -18.34 -13.94
CA VAL A 33 8.57 -17.72 -12.82
C VAL A 33 8.25 -18.71 -11.72
N THR A 34 8.18 -18.20 -10.50
CA THR A 34 7.73 -18.94 -9.32
C THR A 34 6.70 -18.12 -8.55
N PRO A 35 5.60 -18.71 -8.08
CA PRO A 35 4.64 -18.00 -7.22
C PRO A 35 5.32 -17.46 -5.96
N GLU A 36 4.97 -16.23 -5.58
CA GLU A 36 5.37 -15.70 -4.28
C GLU A 36 4.75 -16.53 -3.14
N SER A 37 5.48 -16.67 -2.04
CA SER A 37 5.03 -17.45 -0.88
C SER A 37 3.82 -16.83 -0.17
N ILE A 38 3.56 -15.55 -0.41
CA ILE A 38 2.42 -14.79 0.11
C ILE A 38 1.69 -14.21 -1.09
N GLN A 39 0.37 -14.43 -1.16
CA GLN A 39 -0.49 -13.95 -2.22
C GLN A 39 -1.49 -12.93 -1.67
N GLY A 40 -1.81 -11.92 -2.47
CA GLY A 40 -2.86 -10.96 -2.16
C GLY A 40 -4.24 -11.58 -2.37
N MET A 41 -5.27 -11.02 -1.73
CA MET A 41 -6.65 -11.49 -1.93
C MET A 41 -7.14 -11.23 -3.36
N TRP A 42 -6.70 -10.11 -3.95
CA TRP A 42 -7.17 -9.62 -5.25
C TRP A 42 -6.12 -9.75 -6.36
N SER A 43 -5.05 -10.50 -6.13
CA SER A 43 -3.98 -10.66 -7.11
C SER A 43 -3.31 -12.04 -7.05
N TYR A 44 -2.86 -12.48 -8.21
CA TYR A 44 -1.90 -13.56 -8.33
C TYR A 44 -0.52 -12.96 -8.66
N THR A 45 0.49 -13.29 -7.84
CA THR A 45 1.82 -12.68 -7.90
C THR A 45 2.89 -13.75 -8.06
N VAL A 46 3.74 -13.57 -9.07
CA VAL A 46 4.91 -14.43 -9.32
C VAL A 46 6.18 -13.60 -9.38
N THR A 47 7.30 -14.18 -8.98
CA THR A 47 8.63 -13.61 -9.22
C THR A 47 9.28 -14.30 -10.41
N ALA A 48 9.94 -13.51 -11.25
CA ALA A 48 10.74 -13.97 -12.38
C ALA A 48 12.24 -13.80 -12.11
N GLY A 49 12.99 -14.85 -12.45
CA GLY A 49 14.44 -14.79 -12.59
C GLY A 49 15.25 -14.55 -11.31
N SER A 50 16.57 -14.45 -11.50
CA SER A 50 17.51 -14.10 -10.41
C SER A 50 17.50 -12.61 -10.06
N LYS A 51 17.05 -11.78 -11.01
CA LYS A 51 16.96 -10.32 -10.90
C LYS A 51 15.74 -9.82 -10.11
N ARG A 52 14.91 -10.73 -9.60
CA ARG A 52 13.75 -10.44 -8.75
C ARG A 52 12.81 -9.40 -9.42
N SER A 53 12.23 -9.73 -10.57
CA SER A 53 11.08 -8.95 -11.08
C SER A 53 9.79 -9.59 -10.61
N ILE A 54 8.79 -8.78 -10.26
CA ILE A 54 7.45 -9.24 -9.91
C ILE A 54 6.56 -9.12 -11.14
N VAL A 55 5.79 -10.15 -11.46
CA VAL A 55 4.65 -10.06 -12.37
C VAL A 55 3.39 -10.29 -11.55
N GLN A 56 2.48 -9.33 -11.59
CA GLN A 56 1.25 -9.36 -10.83
C GLN A 56 0.03 -9.30 -11.76
N PHE A 57 -0.87 -10.25 -11.56
CA PHE A 57 -2.16 -10.35 -12.24
C PHE A 57 -3.24 -9.93 -11.27
N ARG A 58 -3.92 -8.81 -11.53
CA ARG A 58 -4.88 -8.21 -10.60
C ARG A 58 -6.30 -8.29 -11.15
N ALA A 59 -7.25 -8.55 -10.26
CA ALA A 59 -8.67 -8.46 -10.59
C ALA A 59 -9.03 -7.02 -11.02
N PRO A 60 -10.08 -6.80 -11.83
CA PRO A 60 -10.51 -5.45 -12.21
C PRO A 60 -10.81 -4.52 -11.01
N SER A 61 -11.25 -5.10 -9.89
CA SER A 61 -11.55 -4.36 -8.65
C SER A 61 -10.31 -3.88 -7.89
N SER A 62 -9.12 -4.38 -8.22
CA SER A 62 -7.84 -4.02 -7.59
C SER A 62 -6.88 -3.40 -8.60
N PHE A 63 -7.41 -2.63 -9.56
CA PHE A 63 -6.59 -1.96 -10.58
C PHE A 63 -5.59 -0.98 -9.94
N LEU A 64 -4.33 -0.98 -10.41
CA LEU A 64 -3.32 -0.02 -9.97
C LEU A 64 -3.32 1.18 -10.91
N ASP A 65 -3.66 2.36 -10.38
CA ASP A 65 -3.57 3.59 -11.16
C ASP A 65 -2.10 3.96 -11.43
N MET A 66 -1.70 3.78 -12.68
CA MET A 66 -0.32 4.06 -13.12
C MET A 66 0.07 5.53 -12.97
N LYS A 67 -0.88 6.47 -12.97
CA LYS A 67 -0.58 7.89 -12.70
C LYS A 67 -0.24 8.10 -11.22
N LEU A 68 -0.99 7.47 -10.32
CA LEU A 68 -0.72 7.53 -8.89
C LEU A 68 0.58 6.80 -8.53
N LEU A 69 0.87 5.67 -9.16
CA LEU A 69 2.15 4.97 -9.00
C LEU A 69 3.35 5.81 -9.51
N ALA A 70 3.21 6.46 -10.66
CA ALA A 70 4.23 7.38 -11.16
C ALA A 70 4.46 8.54 -10.17
N LEU A 71 3.37 9.14 -9.68
CA LEU A 71 3.43 10.20 -8.67
C LEU A 71 4.06 9.71 -7.35
N ALA A 72 3.77 8.48 -6.93
CA ALA A 72 4.37 7.86 -5.75
C ALA A 72 5.89 7.74 -5.90
N ARG A 73 6.35 7.29 -7.07
CA ARG A 73 7.78 7.19 -7.37
C ARG A 73 8.43 8.56 -7.48
N ASP A 74 7.77 9.55 -8.06
CA ASP A 74 8.29 10.93 -8.12
C ASP A 74 8.39 11.57 -6.72
N THR A 75 7.42 11.28 -5.85
CA THR A 75 7.35 11.82 -4.49
C THR A 75 8.36 11.15 -3.55
N HIS A 76 8.47 9.82 -3.60
CA HIS A 76 9.20 9.04 -2.61
C HIS A 76 10.50 8.41 -3.15
N GLY A 77 10.76 8.51 -4.45
CA GLY A 77 11.96 7.99 -5.07
C GLY A 77 12.02 6.46 -5.07
N THR A 78 13.18 5.92 -4.71
CA THR A 78 13.52 4.50 -4.91
C THR A 78 12.84 3.54 -3.93
N VAL A 79 12.15 4.03 -2.90
CA VAL A 79 11.34 3.16 -2.02
C VAL A 79 10.02 2.74 -2.68
N VAL A 80 9.69 3.27 -3.84
CA VAL A 80 8.53 2.84 -4.64
C VAL A 80 9.03 2.10 -5.87
N ALA A 81 8.52 0.89 -6.11
CA ALA A 81 8.94 0.04 -7.22
C ALA A 81 8.69 0.73 -8.55
N ASN A 82 9.60 0.55 -9.51
CA ASN A 82 9.25 0.84 -10.89
C ASN A 82 8.15 -0.15 -11.33
N CYS A 83 7.10 0.34 -11.97
CA CYS A 83 5.94 -0.45 -12.36
C CYS A 83 5.54 -0.13 -13.80
N VAL A 84 5.25 -1.16 -14.58
CA VAL A 84 4.81 -1.04 -15.97
C VAL A 84 3.55 -1.87 -16.16
N TYR A 85 2.54 -1.28 -16.79
CA TYR A 85 1.29 -1.94 -17.14
C TYR A 85 1.39 -2.60 -18.52
N TYR A 86 1.05 -3.88 -18.60
CA TYR A 86 1.17 -4.73 -19.80
C TYR A 86 -0.18 -5.05 -20.47
N GLY A 87 -1.25 -4.40 -20.04
CA GLY A 87 -2.60 -4.65 -20.54
C GLY A 87 -3.29 -5.77 -19.75
N THR A 88 -4.13 -6.54 -20.44
CA THR A 88 -4.94 -7.58 -19.81
C THR A 88 -4.71 -8.95 -20.43
N ILE A 89 -4.98 -9.99 -19.63
CA ILE A 89 -5.07 -11.39 -20.08
C ILE A 89 -6.48 -11.92 -19.79
N GLY A 90 -7.06 -12.68 -20.73
CA GLY A 90 -8.42 -13.19 -20.65
C GLY A 90 -9.45 -12.26 -21.33
N GLN A 91 -10.61 -12.83 -21.70
CA GLN A 91 -11.66 -12.10 -22.42
C GLN A 91 -12.85 -11.77 -21.51
N SER A 92 -13.46 -12.76 -20.87
CA SER A 92 -14.70 -12.58 -20.09
C SER A 92 -14.48 -12.01 -18.69
N MET A 93 -13.40 -12.42 -18.02
CA MET A 93 -13.00 -11.94 -16.70
C MET A 93 -11.50 -11.64 -16.74
N PRO A 94 -11.11 -10.52 -17.39
CA PRO A 94 -9.71 -10.23 -17.64
C PRO A 94 -8.98 -9.88 -16.34
N LEU A 95 -7.69 -10.26 -16.28
CA LEU A 95 -6.77 -9.80 -15.26
C LEU A 95 -5.88 -8.72 -15.83
N HIS A 96 -5.67 -7.65 -15.08
CA HIS A 96 -4.70 -6.61 -15.38
C HIS A 96 -3.30 -7.09 -15.04
N VAL A 97 -2.34 -6.89 -15.95
CA VAL A 97 -0.98 -7.38 -15.79
C VAL A 97 -0.01 -6.24 -15.54
N TYR A 98 0.77 -6.35 -14.47
CA TYR A 98 1.80 -5.40 -14.09
C TYR A 98 3.13 -6.11 -13.94
N VAL A 99 4.21 -5.49 -14.41
CA VAL A 99 5.58 -5.94 -14.14
C VAL A 99 6.26 -4.87 -13.30
N MET A 100 6.86 -5.30 -12.20
CA MET A 100 7.44 -4.41 -11.20
C MET A 100 8.82 -4.89 -10.74
N GLU A 101 9.62 -3.94 -10.27
CA GLU A 101 10.83 -4.25 -9.50
C GLU A 101 10.46 -4.90 -8.16
N LYS A 102 11.12 -6.01 -7.77
CA LYS A 102 11.03 -6.52 -6.40
C LYS A 102 11.97 -5.71 -5.52
N LEU A 103 11.36 -4.81 -4.76
CA LEU A 103 12.08 -4.02 -3.77
C LEU A 103 12.80 -4.93 -2.75
N PRO A 104 14.00 -4.53 -2.29
CA PRO A 104 14.72 -5.29 -1.28
C PRO A 104 14.09 -5.14 0.10
N GLY A 105 14.53 -5.98 1.04
CA GLY A 105 14.08 -5.96 2.42
C GLY A 105 13.06 -7.04 2.76
N VAL A 106 12.59 -6.99 3.99
CA VAL A 106 11.54 -7.87 4.53
C VAL A 106 10.40 -7.00 5.07
N PRO A 107 9.15 -7.48 5.03
CA PRO A 107 8.03 -6.78 5.67
C PRO A 107 8.34 -6.47 7.13
N TYR A 108 8.06 -5.24 7.58
CA TYR A 108 8.42 -4.75 8.91
C TYR A 108 7.81 -5.63 10.01
N ILE A 109 6.60 -6.16 9.81
CA ILE A 109 5.95 -7.11 10.73
C ILE A 109 6.83 -8.31 11.12
N GLN A 110 7.75 -8.73 10.25
CA GLN A 110 8.62 -9.89 10.50
C GLN A 110 9.82 -9.56 11.40
N VAL A 111 10.16 -8.29 11.52
CA VAL A 111 11.36 -7.81 12.24
C VAL A 111 11.05 -6.75 13.29
N GLN A 112 9.77 -6.46 13.49
CA GLN A 112 9.29 -5.66 14.60
C GLN A 112 9.89 -6.21 15.89
N PRO A 113 10.53 -5.35 16.70
CA PRO A 113 11.02 -5.78 18.00
C PRO A 113 9.80 -6.15 18.85
N SER A 114 9.74 -7.41 19.31
CA SER A 114 8.79 -7.82 20.35
C SER A 114 9.40 -7.54 21.72
N PRO A 115 8.99 -6.46 22.43
CA PRO A 115 9.35 -6.32 23.83
C PRO A 115 8.60 -7.40 24.62
N GLY A 116 9.35 -8.39 25.12
CA GLY A 116 8.80 -9.28 26.15
C GLY A 116 8.50 -8.48 27.42
N PRO A 117 7.48 -8.85 28.22
CA PRO A 117 7.17 -8.15 29.46
C PRO A 117 8.41 -8.06 30.37
N GLY A 118 8.81 -6.84 30.70
CA GLY A 118 9.94 -6.55 31.58
C GLY A 118 11.34 -6.66 30.97
N ARG A 119 11.48 -6.87 29.65
CA ARG A 119 12.79 -6.82 28.98
C ARG A 119 12.92 -5.57 28.09
N PRO A 120 13.80 -4.63 28.44
CA PRO A 120 14.09 -3.50 27.56
C PRO A 120 14.70 -3.99 26.25
N MET A 121 14.43 -3.23 25.18
CA MET A 121 14.98 -3.48 23.86
C MET A 121 16.51 -3.41 23.90
N SER A 122 17.20 -4.28 23.15
CA SER A 122 18.66 -4.17 23.04
C SER A 122 19.03 -2.87 22.31
N PRO A 123 20.21 -2.27 22.58
CA PRO A 123 20.64 -1.05 21.90
C PRO A 123 20.61 -1.17 20.37
N ALA A 124 20.97 -2.35 19.83
CA ALA A 124 20.93 -2.61 18.39
C ALA A 124 19.49 -2.63 17.84
N ALA A 125 18.54 -3.25 18.56
CA ALA A 125 17.14 -3.23 18.16
C ALA A 125 16.55 -1.82 18.26
N ALA A 126 16.90 -1.06 19.31
CA ALA A 126 16.49 0.34 19.46
C ALA A 126 17.01 1.20 18.30
N SER A 127 18.27 1.00 17.90
CA SER A 127 18.85 1.69 16.74
C SER A 127 18.09 1.39 15.44
N ARG A 128 17.66 0.14 15.21
CA ARG A 128 16.88 -0.22 14.02
C ARG A 128 15.52 0.48 14.00
N VAL A 129 14.81 0.49 15.13
CA VAL A 129 13.52 1.20 15.25
C VAL A 129 13.70 2.69 14.99
N ILE A 130 14.73 3.31 15.57
CA ILE A 130 15.03 4.73 15.34
C ILE A 130 15.26 5.01 13.86
N ASN A 131 15.99 4.15 13.16
CA ASN A 131 16.20 4.28 11.72
C ASN A 131 14.89 4.17 10.94
N THR A 132 14.04 3.18 11.26
CA THR A 132 12.72 3.02 10.64
C THR A 132 11.85 4.27 10.85
N VAL A 133 11.73 4.75 12.09
CA VAL A 133 10.97 5.95 12.44
C VAL A 133 11.49 7.18 11.71
N THR A 134 12.82 7.32 11.59
CA THR A 134 13.46 8.43 10.88
C THR A 134 13.12 8.39 9.39
N ASP A 135 13.19 7.22 8.75
CA ASP A 135 12.84 7.07 7.34
C ASP A 135 11.34 7.27 7.10
N PHE A 136 10.49 6.86 8.04
CA PHE A 136 9.05 7.10 7.98
C PHE A 136 8.72 8.59 8.05
N ALA A 137 9.43 9.34 8.91
CA ALA A 137 9.33 10.79 8.97
C ALA A 137 9.77 11.44 7.64
N ARG A 138 10.85 10.94 7.01
CA ARG A 138 11.28 11.39 5.67
C ARG A 138 10.23 11.08 4.60
N PHE A 139 9.60 9.91 4.67
CA PHE A 139 8.53 9.52 3.75
C PHE A 139 7.36 10.52 3.80
N PHE A 140 6.84 10.86 4.98
CA PHE A 140 5.79 11.87 5.09
C PHE A 140 6.26 13.28 4.74
N ALA A 141 7.49 13.65 5.11
CA ALA A 141 8.06 14.93 4.71
C ALA A 141 8.12 15.04 3.17
N SER A 142 8.46 13.96 2.46
CA SER A 142 8.47 13.96 0.99
C SER A 142 7.08 14.17 0.39
N SER A 143 6.01 13.57 0.97
CA SER A 143 4.62 13.89 0.59
C SER A 143 4.30 15.36 0.79
N TRP A 144 4.67 15.94 1.94
CA TRP A 144 4.43 17.35 2.25
C TRP A 144 5.14 18.30 1.29
N MET A 145 6.36 17.98 0.88
CA MET A 145 7.13 18.80 -0.05
C MET A 145 6.62 18.72 -1.49
N ASN A 146 5.84 17.68 -1.83
CA ASN A 146 5.26 17.45 -3.16
C ASN A 146 3.74 17.62 -3.12
N LEU A 147 3.30 18.85 -2.84
CA LEU A 147 1.88 19.21 -2.77
C LEU A 147 1.15 18.95 -4.08
N GLN A 148 -0.08 18.47 -3.95
CA GLN A 148 -0.94 18.14 -5.08
C GLN A 148 -2.06 19.17 -5.22
N VAL A 149 -2.43 19.44 -6.47
CA VAL A 149 -3.54 20.35 -6.80
C VAL A 149 -4.72 19.51 -7.24
N MET A 150 -5.89 19.87 -6.77
CA MET A 150 -7.14 19.23 -7.12
C MET A 150 -8.25 20.27 -7.27
N GLU A 151 -9.16 20.00 -8.20
CA GLU A 151 -10.32 20.86 -8.44
C GLU A 151 -11.20 20.98 -7.19
N THR A 152 -11.77 22.16 -6.96
CA THR A 152 -12.65 22.43 -5.81
C THR A 152 -13.84 21.47 -5.73
N SER A 153 -14.39 21.07 -6.88
CA SER A 153 -15.47 20.09 -6.94
C SER A 153 -15.04 18.71 -6.44
N ALA A 154 -13.84 18.26 -6.82
CA ALA A 154 -13.28 16.99 -6.36
C ALA A 154 -12.95 17.00 -4.86
N ILE A 155 -12.45 18.13 -4.33
CA ILE A 155 -12.29 18.34 -2.88
C ILE A 155 -13.65 18.21 -2.17
N GLY A 156 -14.70 18.85 -2.69
CA GLY A 156 -16.05 18.75 -2.14
C GLY A 156 -16.61 17.32 -2.18
N THR A 157 -16.34 16.55 -3.24
CA THR A 157 -16.71 15.14 -3.32
C THR A 157 -16.00 14.30 -2.26
N LEU A 158 -14.69 14.51 -2.05
CA LEU A 158 -13.95 13.81 -0.98
C LEU A 158 -14.48 14.16 0.41
N LEU A 159 -14.73 15.44 0.68
CA LEU A 159 -15.29 15.86 1.97
C LEU A 159 -16.63 15.16 2.23
N THR A 160 -17.51 15.13 1.22
CA THR A 160 -18.81 14.44 1.30
C THR A 160 -18.63 12.94 1.57
N GLU A 161 -17.68 12.29 0.91
CA GLU A 161 -17.34 10.88 1.11
C GLU A 161 -16.93 10.61 2.56
N TYR A 162 -16.03 11.42 3.13
CA TYR A 162 -15.58 11.26 4.51
C TYR A 162 -16.68 11.57 5.54
N GLN A 163 -17.53 12.56 5.26
CA GLN A 163 -18.70 12.84 6.10
C GLN A 163 -19.65 11.64 6.13
N GLN A 164 -19.94 11.03 4.99
CA GLN A 164 -20.77 9.82 4.92
C GLN A 164 -20.16 8.65 5.69
N ARG A 165 -18.85 8.43 5.58
CA ARG A 165 -18.14 7.39 6.35
C ARG A 165 -18.25 7.64 7.86
N LEU A 166 -18.10 8.88 8.32
CA LEU A 166 -18.27 9.23 9.73
C LEU A 166 -19.71 9.04 10.21
N SER A 167 -20.71 9.36 9.38
CA SER A 167 -22.12 9.10 9.71
C SER A 167 -22.38 7.61 9.89
N LEU A 168 -21.88 6.75 8.98
CA LEU A 168 -21.99 5.29 9.12
C LEU A 168 -21.30 4.79 10.40
N LEU A 169 -20.14 5.34 10.75
CA LEU A 169 -19.46 5.00 12.00
C LEU A 169 -20.26 5.45 13.23
N ALA A 170 -20.90 6.62 13.19
CA ALA A 170 -21.74 7.13 14.27
C ALA A 170 -22.99 6.28 14.50
N GLU A 171 -23.55 5.69 13.43
CA GLU A 171 -24.67 4.75 13.53
C GLU A 171 -24.25 3.38 14.07
N ALA A 172 -23.06 2.90 13.68
CA ALA A 172 -22.61 1.54 13.99
C ALA A 172 -21.86 1.41 15.33
N LEU A 173 -21.17 2.47 15.78
CA LEU A 173 -20.30 2.39 16.96
C LEU A 173 -21.06 2.62 18.27
N PRO A 174 -20.61 2.01 19.39
CA PRO A 174 -21.20 2.25 20.71
C PRO A 174 -21.18 3.73 21.12
N SER A 175 -22.20 4.15 21.89
CA SER A 175 -22.40 5.56 22.31
C SER A 175 -21.20 6.21 23.01
N ARG A 176 -20.30 5.42 23.63
CA ARG A 176 -19.03 5.91 24.20
C ARG A 176 -18.12 6.62 23.19
N PHE A 177 -18.34 6.42 21.89
CA PHE A 177 -17.58 7.09 20.83
C PHE A 177 -18.30 8.31 20.23
N ALA A 178 -19.56 8.55 20.60
CA ALA A 178 -20.40 9.58 19.98
C ALA A 178 -19.81 10.99 20.11
N GLU A 179 -19.26 11.35 21.28
CA GLU A 179 -18.61 12.64 21.50
C GLU A 179 -17.41 12.85 20.57
N LYS A 180 -16.55 11.82 20.44
CA LYS A 180 -15.38 11.87 19.54
C LYS A 180 -15.80 11.98 18.08
N LEU A 181 -16.81 11.23 17.65
CA LEU A 181 -17.31 11.27 16.27
C LEU A 181 -17.97 12.61 15.94
N SER A 182 -18.68 13.21 16.90
CA SER A 182 -19.22 14.56 16.78
C SER A 182 -18.11 15.60 16.60
N LEU A 183 -17.07 15.53 17.44
CA LEU A 183 -15.90 16.40 17.34
C LEU A 183 -15.20 16.24 15.99
N VAL A 184 -14.88 15.00 15.59
CA VAL A 184 -14.22 14.73 14.30
C VAL A 184 -15.10 15.21 13.14
N GLY A 185 -16.42 14.99 13.19
CA GLY A 185 -17.35 15.45 12.15
C GLY A 185 -17.39 16.98 12.02
N ALA A 186 -17.31 17.71 13.13
CA ALA A 186 -17.29 19.17 13.14
C ALA A 186 -15.98 19.75 12.58
N GLU A 187 -14.84 19.11 12.90
CA GLU A 187 -13.51 19.58 12.49
C GLU A 187 -13.07 19.06 11.11
N LEU A 188 -13.67 17.98 10.61
CA LEU A 188 -13.32 17.35 9.32
C LEU A 188 -13.24 18.36 8.15
N PRO A 189 -14.18 19.32 7.97
CA PRO A 189 -14.11 20.28 6.88
C PRO A 189 -12.83 21.12 6.88
N LEU A 190 -12.18 21.33 8.03
CA LEU A 190 -10.95 22.12 8.12
C LEU A 190 -9.80 21.45 7.34
N LEU A 191 -9.75 20.12 7.30
CA LEU A 191 -8.74 19.36 6.55
C LEU A 191 -8.88 19.53 5.03
N PHE A 192 -10.08 19.86 4.56
CA PHE A 192 -10.38 20.06 3.14
C PHE A 192 -10.44 21.55 2.76
N SER A 193 -10.14 22.44 3.71
CA SER A 193 -10.15 23.89 3.49
C SER A 193 -8.76 24.40 3.11
N SER A 194 -8.70 25.44 2.26
CA SER A 194 -7.45 26.15 2.00
C SER A 194 -7.00 26.90 3.27
N PRO A 195 -5.72 26.84 3.68
CA PRO A 195 -4.55 26.38 2.94
C PRO A 195 -4.07 24.96 3.29
N TYR A 196 -4.93 24.08 3.81
CA TYR A 196 -4.51 22.75 4.26
C TYR A 196 -3.99 21.91 3.08
N PRO A 197 -2.78 21.33 3.17
CA PRO A 197 -2.13 20.71 2.03
C PRO A 197 -2.78 19.38 1.65
N LEU A 198 -2.99 19.20 0.35
CA LEU A 198 -3.30 17.91 -0.26
C LEU A 198 -1.99 17.27 -0.72
N VAL A 199 -1.82 15.99 -0.38
CA VAL A 199 -0.62 15.22 -0.68
C VAL A 199 -1.00 13.86 -1.23
N LEU A 200 -0.03 13.17 -1.83
CA LEU A 200 -0.17 11.74 -2.07
C LEU A 200 -0.16 10.97 -0.74
N SER A 201 -1.17 10.12 -0.56
CA SER A 201 -1.39 9.23 0.57
C SER A 201 -1.45 7.78 0.09
N HIS A 202 -0.86 6.85 0.85
CA HIS A 202 -0.77 5.41 0.48
C HIS A 202 -2.10 4.65 0.57
N GLY A 203 -2.98 5.01 1.52
CA GLY A 203 -4.26 4.33 1.74
C GLY A 203 -4.22 3.19 2.75
N ASP A 204 -3.24 2.28 2.63
CA ASP A 204 -3.05 1.14 3.55
C ASP A 204 -1.59 1.00 4.02
N LEU A 205 -1.09 1.96 4.80
CA LEU A 205 0.32 2.00 5.20
C LEU A 205 0.59 1.19 6.49
N CYS A 206 0.31 -0.12 6.43
CA CYS A 206 0.55 -1.06 7.54
C CYS A 206 1.95 -1.70 7.49
N GLU A 207 2.34 -2.36 8.58
CA GLU A 207 3.64 -3.04 8.77
C GLU A 207 3.92 -4.16 7.75
N MET A 208 2.91 -4.66 7.05
CA MET A 208 3.08 -5.62 5.96
C MET A 208 3.51 -4.95 4.65
N ASN A 209 3.14 -3.67 4.46
CA ASN A 209 3.37 -2.89 3.26
C ASN A 209 4.66 -2.05 3.33
N ILE A 210 5.36 -2.09 4.47
CA ILE A 210 6.64 -1.43 4.69
C ILE A 210 7.74 -2.50 4.65
N LEU A 211 8.68 -2.38 3.72
CA LEU A 211 9.86 -3.22 3.64
C LEU A 211 11.04 -2.52 4.31
N VAL A 212 11.78 -3.26 5.14
CA VAL A 212 12.97 -2.76 5.80
C VAL A 212 14.17 -3.69 5.59
N ASP A 213 15.37 -3.12 5.66
CA ASP A 213 16.59 -3.89 5.85
C ASP A 213 16.65 -4.42 7.29
N HIS A 214 16.59 -5.74 7.45
CA HIS A 214 16.52 -6.39 8.77
C HIS A 214 17.75 -6.15 9.68
N LEU A 215 18.90 -5.76 9.12
CA LEU A 215 20.12 -5.51 9.87
C LEU A 215 20.20 -4.07 10.38
N THR A 216 19.74 -3.12 9.58
CA THR A 216 19.88 -1.68 9.82
C THR A 216 18.59 -0.99 10.25
N GLY A 217 17.43 -1.55 9.91
CA GLY A 217 16.11 -0.95 10.14
C GLY A 217 15.70 0.13 9.14
N HIS A 218 16.54 0.43 8.12
CA HIS A 218 16.18 1.40 7.11
C HIS A 218 15.03 0.92 6.22
N ILE A 219 14.13 1.82 5.85
CA ILE A 219 13.04 1.52 4.91
C ILE A 219 13.65 1.36 3.52
N THR A 220 13.43 0.20 2.93
CA THR A 220 13.92 -0.17 1.60
C THR A 220 12.82 -0.20 0.56
N GLY A 221 11.55 -0.21 0.99
CA GLY A 221 10.42 -0.21 0.08
C GLY A 221 9.09 0.04 0.75
N VAL A 222 8.13 0.56 -0.03
CA VAL A 222 6.71 0.67 0.31
C VAL A 222 5.92 0.07 -0.85
N VAL A 223 5.08 -0.92 -0.55
CA VAL A 223 4.35 -1.74 -1.54
C VAL A 223 2.84 -1.65 -1.31
N ASP A 224 2.06 -2.15 -2.28
CA ASP A 224 0.58 -2.19 -2.23
C ASP A 224 -0.12 -0.83 -2.28
N TRP A 225 0.21 -0.05 -3.31
CA TRP A 225 -0.34 1.28 -3.59
C TRP A 225 -1.76 1.25 -4.19
N GLU A 226 -2.55 0.18 -3.98
CA GLU A 226 -3.88 0.07 -4.60
C GLU A 226 -4.89 1.10 -4.08
N ASP A 227 -4.76 1.45 -2.79
CA ASP A 227 -5.60 2.44 -2.12
C ASP A 227 -5.00 3.86 -2.13
N ALA A 228 -3.97 4.09 -2.96
CA ALA A 228 -3.30 5.37 -3.04
C ALA A 228 -4.26 6.46 -3.52
N ARG A 229 -4.26 7.62 -2.87
CA ARG A 229 -5.15 8.75 -3.19
C ARG A 229 -4.50 10.08 -2.86
N ILE A 230 -5.00 11.14 -3.48
CA ILE A 230 -4.69 12.52 -3.07
C ILE A 230 -5.64 12.91 -1.94
N LEU A 231 -5.08 13.19 -0.76
CA LEU A 231 -5.83 13.43 0.47
C LEU A 231 -5.19 14.55 1.30
N PRO A 232 -5.93 15.18 2.22
CA PRO A 232 -5.34 16.05 3.23
C PRO A 232 -4.17 15.37 3.95
N PHE A 233 -3.06 16.09 4.10
CA PHE A 233 -1.93 15.60 4.88
C PHE A 233 -2.37 15.16 6.27
N GLY A 234 -1.79 14.09 6.78
CA GLY A 234 -2.15 13.58 8.10
C GLY A 234 -3.15 12.43 8.08
N ILE A 235 -3.97 12.27 7.04
CA ILE A 235 -4.92 11.15 6.97
C ILE A 235 -4.22 9.79 7.01
N SER A 236 -3.01 9.68 6.45
CA SER A 236 -2.22 8.44 6.48
C SER A 236 -1.26 8.33 7.66
N LEU A 237 -1.23 9.30 8.59
CA LEU A 237 -0.29 9.27 9.72
C LEU A 237 -0.59 8.16 10.72
N TRP A 238 -1.79 7.57 10.71
CA TRP A 238 -2.06 6.36 11.50
C TRP A 238 -1.08 5.23 11.19
N GLY A 239 -0.52 5.19 9.97
CA GLY A 239 0.52 4.22 9.60
C GLY A 239 1.77 4.30 10.49
N PHE A 240 1.99 5.43 11.15
CA PHE A 240 3.08 5.63 12.10
C PHE A 240 2.87 4.84 13.40
N GLU A 241 1.62 4.56 13.79
CA GLU A 241 1.33 3.73 14.97
C GLU A 241 1.90 2.32 14.82
N ASN A 242 2.14 1.85 13.59
CA ASN A 242 2.73 0.55 13.32
C ASN A 242 4.24 0.48 13.64
N VAL A 243 4.91 1.62 13.85
CA VAL A 243 6.36 1.72 14.11
C VAL A 243 6.70 2.33 15.49
N LEU A 244 5.70 2.66 16.29
CA LEU A 244 5.82 3.16 17.68
C LEU A 244 5.89 2.00 18.69
#